data_AF-A0AAW2SN00-F1
#
_entry.id   AF-A0AAW2SN00-F1
#
_cell.length_a   1.000
_cell.length_b   1.000
_cell.length_c   1.000
_cell.angle_alpha   90.00
_cell.angle_beta   90.00
_cell.angle_gamma   90.00
#
_symmetry.space_group_name_H-M   'P 1'
#
loop_
_entity.id
_entity.type
_entity.pdbx_description
1 polymer ?
#
loop_
_entity_poly.entity_id
_entity_poly.type
_entity_poly.pdbx_seq_one_letter_code
_entity_poly.pdbx_strand_id
1 'polypeptide(L)'
;MPKGKTIFHCFILAFHSFAGDGLIVFVLGSEWKLRRRFFAGDWAGGLAGELRGVGADVPGPAADMQVAMLNRAFRGASSADFVWESKLPLNYEDVIGRVFEKDGVFFKGLCKRDIYARLCRPNSFDGGTKRVWLDKTTGKTCMLISSNGLAITGIDDRRYWTRIPTEESRFYSVAYLQQIWWLEVYGEIEFPFPAGSYSLFFRLQLGRSHKRFGRRLCNSEHVHGWDKKPARFQLSTSDGQKETKQCYLREPGKWIHYHAGDFIVPSSCKSMKVKFSMTQIDCTHTKGGLCVDSVMIVPVDRTRLQRF
;
A
#
# COMPACT_ATOMS: atom_id res chain seq x y z
N MET A 1 -48.46 -6.27 -43.31
CA MET A 1 -47.26 -7.05 -42.89
C MET A 1 -46.34 -6.13 -42.09
N PRO A 2 -46.11 -6.40 -40.80
CA PRO A 2 -45.37 -5.51 -39.92
C PRO A 2 -43.86 -5.78 -40.00
N LYS A 3 -43.05 -4.71 -40.07
CA LYS A 3 -41.61 -4.78 -39.77
C LYS A 3 -41.41 -4.40 -38.30
N GLY A 4 -40.62 -5.21 -37.60
CA GLY A 4 -40.52 -5.27 -36.16
C GLY A 4 -40.13 -3.97 -35.46
N LYS A 5 -40.73 -3.75 -34.29
CA LYS A 5 -40.27 -2.79 -33.29
C LYS A 5 -39.06 -3.38 -32.57
N THR A 6 -37.88 -2.82 -32.84
CA THR A 6 -36.68 -3.07 -32.04
C THR A 6 -36.84 -2.33 -30.71
N ILE A 7 -37.01 -3.08 -29.62
CA ILE A 7 -37.03 -2.54 -28.25
C ILE A 7 -35.57 -2.21 -27.90
N PHE A 8 -35.24 -0.92 -27.82
CA PHE A 8 -33.97 -0.48 -27.26
C PHE A 8 -34.12 -0.37 -25.73
N HIS A 9 -33.44 -1.26 -25.00
CA HIS A 9 -33.27 -1.15 -23.56
C HIS A 9 -32.35 0.04 -23.25
N CYS A 10 -32.92 1.15 -22.78
CA CYS A 10 -32.17 2.20 -22.09
C CYS A 10 -31.73 1.67 -20.73
N PHE A 11 -30.42 1.57 -20.50
CA PHE A 11 -29.88 1.41 -19.14
C PHE A 11 -29.78 2.79 -18.50
N ILE A 12 -30.71 3.08 -17.59
CA ILE A 12 -30.65 4.25 -16.69
C ILE A 12 -29.82 3.83 -15.48
N LEU A 13 -28.62 4.38 -15.31
CA LEU A 13 -27.90 4.34 -14.04
C LEU A 13 -28.31 5.57 -13.24
N ALA A 14 -29.31 5.41 -12.37
CA ALA A 14 -29.70 6.43 -11.40
C ALA A 14 -28.85 6.24 -10.12
N PHE A 15 -28.04 7.24 -9.77
CA PHE A 15 -27.48 7.36 -8.43
C PHE A 15 -28.45 8.19 -7.59
N HIS A 16 -28.97 7.62 -6.50
CA HIS A 16 -29.82 8.34 -5.55
C HIS A 16 -28.93 8.90 -4.43
N SER A 17 -28.75 10.22 -4.42
CA SER A 17 -28.17 10.94 -3.27
C SER A 17 -29.29 11.37 -2.34
N PHE A 18 -29.20 10.96 -1.07
CA PHE A 18 -30.22 11.23 -0.05
C PHE A 18 -29.82 12.47 0.77
N ALA A 19 -29.93 13.65 0.17
CA ALA A 19 -30.07 14.93 0.88
C ALA A 19 -30.27 16.08 -0.14
N GLY A 20 -31.49 16.63 -0.17
CA GLY A 20 -31.78 18.00 -0.65
C GLY A 20 -31.65 18.26 -2.16
N ASP A 21 -32.79 18.20 -2.85
CA ASP A 21 -33.18 18.93 -4.06
C ASP A 21 -32.17 19.02 -5.23
N GLY A 22 -32.15 17.96 -6.04
CA GLY A 22 -31.58 17.99 -7.39
C GLY A 22 -31.49 16.61 -8.03
N LEU A 23 -32.46 16.24 -8.88
CA LEU A 23 -32.40 15.01 -9.68
C LEU A 23 -31.48 15.27 -10.90
N ILE A 24 -30.19 14.89 -10.82
CA ILE A 24 -29.31 14.94 -11.99
C ILE A 24 -29.50 13.65 -12.81
N VAL A 25 -30.17 13.79 -13.95
CA VAL A 25 -30.40 12.71 -14.92
C VAL A 25 -29.45 12.91 -16.10
N PHE A 26 -28.48 11.99 -16.30
CA PHE A 26 -27.70 11.95 -17.52
C PHE A 26 -28.43 11.11 -18.57
N VAL A 27 -28.96 11.77 -19.61
CA VAL A 27 -29.50 11.11 -20.81
C VAL A 27 -28.44 11.14 -21.91
N LEU A 28 -27.83 10.01 -22.22
CA LEU A 28 -26.98 9.86 -23.41
C LEU A 28 -27.80 9.24 -24.54
N GLY A 29 -28.40 10.10 -25.37
CA GLY A 29 -29.07 9.70 -26.61
C GLY A 29 -28.06 9.43 -27.73
N SER A 30 -28.22 8.30 -28.41
CA SER A 30 -27.42 7.87 -29.55
C SER A 30 -27.87 8.56 -30.84
N GLU A 31 -27.47 9.81 -31.08
CA GLU A 31 -27.36 10.38 -32.44
C GLU A 31 -26.62 11.73 -32.42
N TRP A 32 -25.29 11.68 -32.56
CA TRP A 32 -24.47 12.88 -32.83
C TRP A 32 -24.21 12.97 -34.33
N LYS A 33 -25.11 13.62 -35.08
CA LYS A 33 -24.86 14.03 -36.46
C LYS A 33 -24.33 15.46 -36.48
N LEU A 34 -23.08 15.59 -36.96
CA LEU A 34 -22.36 16.78 -37.41
C LEU A 34 -23.10 18.14 -37.24
N ARG A 35 -22.63 18.94 -36.27
CA ARG A 35 -22.37 20.39 -36.50
C ARG A 35 -21.12 20.81 -35.75
N ARG A 36 -20.08 21.18 -36.50
CA ARG A 36 -18.94 21.95 -36.00
C ARG A 36 -19.44 23.33 -35.60
N ARG A 37 -19.43 23.66 -34.31
CA ARG A 37 -19.21 25.02 -33.79
C ARG A 37 -18.81 24.96 -32.32
N PHE A 38 -17.82 25.78 -32.00
CA PHE A 38 -17.09 25.91 -30.75
C PHE A 38 -17.97 25.99 -29.50
N PHE A 39 -17.55 25.32 -28.42
CA PHE A 39 -17.15 25.97 -27.16
C PHE A 39 -16.15 25.04 -26.46
N ALA A 40 -14.86 25.36 -26.61
CA ALA A 40 -13.85 24.98 -25.63
C ALA A 40 -14.11 25.85 -24.40
N GLY A 41 -14.84 25.32 -23.43
CA GLY A 41 -15.31 26.09 -22.28
C GLY A 41 -15.92 25.16 -21.23
N ASP A 42 -15.09 24.80 -20.27
CA ASP A 42 -15.45 24.70 -18.86
C ASP A 42 -16.49 23.68 -18.36
N TRP A 43 -16.75 22.60 -19.09
CA TRP A 43 -17.54 21.49 -18.54
C TRP A 43 -16.87 20.78 -17.36
N ALA A 44 -15.53 20.73 -17.32
CA ALA A 44 -14.78 20.13 -16.21
C ALA A 44 -14.70 21.07 -14.99
N GLY A 45 -14.66 22.39 -15.21
CA GLY A 45 -14.69 23.39 -14.13
C GLY A 45 -16.04 23.46 -13.43
N GLY A 46 -17.14 23.36 -14.18
CA GLY A 46 -18.50 23.28 -13.64
C GLY A 46 -18.72 22.04 -12.75
N LEU A 47 -18.34 20.86 -13.25
CA LEU A 47 -18.41 19.61 -12.48
C LEU A 47 -17.51 19.63 -11.22
N ALA A 48 -16.34 20.28 -11.29
CA ALA A 48 -15.43 20.40 -10.14
C ALA A 48 -15.91 21.41 -9.09
N GLY A 49 -16.59 22.49 -9.51
CA GLY A 49 -17.23 23.46 -8.61
C GLY A 49 -18.42 22.85 -7.86
N GLU A 50 -19.20 22.03 -8.54
CA GLU A 50 -20.39 21.36 -7.98
C GLU A 50 -19.99 20.19 -7.06
N LEU A 51 -18.92 19.43 -7.39
CA LEU A 51 -18.38 18.38 -6.52
C LEU A 51 -17.66 18.92 -5.27
N ARG A 52 -17.09 20.13 -5.31
CA ARG A 52 -16.54 20.80 -4.12
C ARG A 52 -17.61 21.24 -3.12
N GLY A 53 -18.82 21.53 -3.58
CA GLY A 53 -19.94 21.99 -2.74
C GLY A 53 -20.70 20.86 -2.03
N VAL A 54 -20.59 19.62 -2.53
CA VAL A 54 -21.51 18.52 -2.13
C VAL A 54 -20.85 17.46 -1.25
N GLY A 55 -19.55 17.53 -0.98
CA GLY A 55 -18.88 16.54 -0.12
C GLY A 55 -19.03 15.10 -0.63
N ALA A 56 -19.17 14.91 -1.94
CA ALA A 56 -19.28 13.60 -2.56
C ALA A 56 -17.91 12.93 -2.57
N ASP A 57 -17.84 11.72 -2.01
CA ASP A 57 -16.63 10.88 -2.02
C ASP A 57 -16.15 10.69 -3.47
N VAL A 58 -14.98 11.25 -3.78
CA VAL A 58 -14.32 11.07 -5.09
C VAL A 58 -13.96 9.58 -5.21
N PRO A 59 -14.40 8.88 -6.28
CA PRO A 59 -14.08 7.47 -6.47
C PRO A 59 -12.58 7.22 -6.43
N GLY A 60 -12.18 6.12 -5.78
CA GLY A 60 -10.76 5.77 -5.66
C GLY A 60 -10.09 5.60 -7.04
N PRO A 61 -8.78 5.88 -7.17
CA PRO A 61 -8.05 5.82 -8.44
C PRO A 61 -8.23 4.55 -9.28
N ALA A 62 -8.43 3.41 -8.62
CA ALA A 62 -8.68 2.13 -9.28
C ALA A 62 -10.01 2.08 -10.06
N ALA A 63 -11.07 2.72 -9.55
CA ALA A 63 -12.38 2.75 -10.19
C ALA A 63 -12.32 3.53 -11.52
N ASP A 64 -11.66 4.68 -11.52
CA ASP A 64 -11.54 5.52 -12.72
C ASP A 64 -10.74 4.86 -13.84
N MET A 65 -9.68 4.11 -13.49
CA MET A 65 -8.89 3.37 -14.49
C MET A 65 -9.72 2.26 -15.14
N GLN A 66 -10.63 1.63 -14.39
CA GLN A 66 -11.53 0.60 -14.90
C GLN A 66 -12.60 1.20 -15.82
N VAL A 67 -13.14 2.36 -15.48
CA VAL A 67 -14.14 3.07 -16.31
C VAL A 67 -13.52 3.67 -17.59
N ALA A 68 -12.27 4.13 -17.53
CA ALA A 68 -11.52 4.63 -18.69
C ALA A 68 -11.33 3.57 -19.80
N MET A 69 -11.29 2.28 -19.44
CA MET A 69 -11.18 1.18 -20.40
C MET A 69 -12.48 0.88 -21.15
N LEU A 70 -13.63 1.36 -20.65
CA LEU A 70 -14.95 0.99 -21.16
C LEU A 70 -15.45 1.91 -22.29
N ASN A 71 -14.89 3.12 -22.46
CA ASN A 71 -15.38 4.08 -23.45
C ASN A 71 -14.32 5.14 -23.82
N ARG A 72 -14.25 5.51 -25.11
CA ARG A 72 -13.30 6.48 -25.69
C ARG A 72 -13.40 7.88 -25.06
N ALA A 73 -14.61 8.31 -24.66
CA ALA A 73 -14.83 9.57 -23.96
C ALA A 73 -14.23 9.54 -22.54
N PHE A 74 -14.40 8.44 -21.82
CA PHE A 74 -13.80 8.25 -20.50
C PHE A 74 -12.28 8.08 -20.57
N ARG A 75 -11.76 7.49 -21.65
CA ARG A 75 -10.32 7.47 -21.93
C ARG A 75 -9.76 8.88 -22.13
N GLY A 76 -10.50 9.76 -22.82
CA GLY A 76 -10.18 11.18 -22.95
C GLY A 76 -10.20 11.92 -21.61
N ALA A 77 -11.25 11.75 -20.81
CA ALA A 77 -11.36 12.38 -19.49
C ALA A 77 -10.26 11.90 -18.52
N SER A 78 -9.94 10.60 -18.52
CA SER A 78 -8.86 10.02 -17.70
C SER A 78 -7.45 10.43 -18.13
N SER A 79 -7.30 11.12 -19.26
CA SER A 79 -6.01 11.66 -19.70
C SER A 79 -5.73 13.07 -19.19
N ALA A 80 -6.73 13.74 -18.60
CA ALA A 80 -6.58 15.09 -18.10
C ALA A 80 -5.85 15.11 -16.74
N ASP A 81 -4.86 15.99 -16.60
CA ASP A 81 -4.01 16.06 -15.40
C ASP A 81 -4.77 16.41 -14.12
N PHE A 82 -5.89 17.14 -14.20
CA PHE A 82 -6.71 17.51 -13.04
C PHE A 82 -7.26 16.27 -12.29
N VAL A 83 -7.53 15.18 -13.01
CA VAL A 83 -8.03 13.91 -12.43
C VAL A 83 -6.95 13.23 -11.58
N TRP A 84 -5.69 13.42 -11.93
CA TRP A 84 -4.56 12.78 -11.26
C TRP A 84 -3.95 13.66 -10.18
N GLU A 85 -4.07 14.98 -10.31
CA GLU A 85 -3.68 15.94 -9.29
C GLU A 85 -4.41 15.73 -7.96
N SER A 86 -5.71 15.42 -8.00
CA SER A 86 -6.47 15.09 -6.79
C SER A 86 -6.13 13.74 -6.18
N LYS A 87 -5.46 12.85 -6.93
CA LYS A 87 -5.13 11.47 -6.53
C LYS A 87 -3.70 11.30 -6.06
N LEU A 88 -2.81 12.20 -6.47
CA LEU A 88 -1.44 12.23 -5.99
C LEU A 88 -1.41 12.83 -4.59
N PRO A 89 -0.58 12.31 -3.68
CA PRO A 89 -0.29 12.99 -2.43
C PRO A 89 0.22 14.40 -2.69
N LEU A 90 -0.15 15.37 -1.85
CA LEU A 90 0.35 16.74 -1.96
C LEU A 90 1.89 16.81 -1.92
N ASN A 91 2.54 15.87 -1.24
CA ASN A 91 3.99 15.75 -1.11
C ASN A 91 4.62 14.74 -2.10
N TYR A 92 3.98 14.47 -3.23
CA TYR A 92 4.49 13.50 -4.21
C TYR A 92 5.88 13.86 -4.74
N GLU A 93 6.23 15.16 -4.82
CA GLU A 93 7.55 15.61 -5.26
C GLU A 93 8.65 15.20 -4.27
N ASP A 94 8.39 15.31 -2.97
CA ASP A 94 9.33 14.86 -1.92
C ASP A 94 9.50 13.34 -1.97
N VAL A 95 8.40 12.61 -2.19
CA VAL A 95 8.43 11.15 -2.38
C VAL A 95 9.28 10.78 -3.60
N ILE A 96 9.10 11.47 -4.72
CA ILE A 96 9.91 11.23 -5.93
C ILE A 96 11.38 11.56 -5.66
N GLY A 97 11.66 12.70 -5.04
CA GLY A 97 13.01 13.11 -4.69
C GLY A 97 13.71 12.07 -3.83
N ARG A 98 13.02 11.50 -2.84
CA ARG A 98 13.57 10.47 -1.93
C ARG A 98 13.79 9.11 -2.59
N VAL A 99 12.91 8.72 -3.51
CA VAL A 99 12.89 7.36 -4.08
C VAL A 99 13.72 7.27 -5.35
N PHE A 100 13.75 8.36 -6.12
CA PHE A 100 14.38 8.46 -7.43
C PHE A 100 15.44 9.56 -7.44
N GLU A 101 16.27 9.67 -6.40
CA GLU A 101 17.33 10.68 -6.27
C GLU A 101 18.17 10.86 -7.55
N LYS A 102 18.35 9.78 -8.34
CA LYS A 102 19.09 9.79 -9.61
C LYS A 102 18.25 10.09 -10.86
N ASP A 103 16.94 9.85 -10.82
CA ASP A 103 16.03 9.98 -11.97
C ASP A 103 15.12 11.22 -11.86
N GLY A 104 15.35 12.13 -10.92
CA GLY A 104 14.49 13.31 -10.70
C GLY A 104 14.25 14.18 -11.96
N VAL A 105 15.19 14.18 -12.91
CA VAL A 105 15.04 14.87 -14.20
C VAL A 105 14.03 14.17 -15.12
N PHE A 106 13.92 12.85 -15.06
CA PHE A 106 12.97 12.05 -15.85
C PHE A 106 11.51 12.40 -15.50
N PHE A 107 11.23 12.71 -14.24
CA PHE A 107 9.88 13.01 -13.78
C PHE A 107 9.40 14.43 -14.13
N LYS A 108 10.30 15.37 -14.44
CA LYS A 108 9.93 16.75 -14.81
C LYS A 108 9.24 16.86 -16.18
N GLY A 109 9.38 15.85 -17.04
CA GLY A 109 8.74 15.81 -18.37
C GLY A 109 7.49 14.94 -18.46
N LEU A 110 7.10 14.26 -17.38
CA LEU A 110 5.95 13.35 -17.36
C LEU A 110 4.67 14.07 -16.96
N CYS A 111 3.54 13.67 -17.57
CA CYS A 111 2.22 14.10 -17.11
C CYS A 111 1.87 13.46 -15.75
N LYS A 112 0.95 14.07 -14.99
CA LYS A 112 0.62 13.63 -13.62
C LYS A 112 0.11 12.18 -13.60
N ARG A 113 -0.58 11.76 -14.67
CA ARG A 113 -1.00 10.37 -14.86
C ARG A 113 0.19 9.41 -14.88
N ASP A 114 1.24 9.72 -15.62
CA ASP A 114 2.36 8.81 -15.81
C ASP A 114 3.20 8.74 -14.53
N ILE A 115 3.31 9.86 -13.81
CA ILE A 115 3.87 9.92 -12.45
C ILE A 115 3.09 9.00 -11.51
N TYR A 116 1.75 9.15 -11.47
CA TYR A 116 0.89 8.30 -10.65
C TYR A 116 1.05 6.82 -11.00
N ALA A 117 1.03 6.47 -12.30
CA ALA A 117 1.21 5.10 -12.77
C ALA A 117 2.56 4.51 -12.38
N ARG A 118 3.63 5.33 -12.36
CA ARG A 118 4.96 4.90 -11.92
C ARG A 118 5.02 4.71 -10.41
N LEU A 119 4.42 5.62 -9.64
CA LEU A 119 4.38 5.55 -8.19
C LEU A 119 3.50 4.39 -7.69
N CYS A 120 2.47 3.97 -8.41
CA CYS A 120 1.68 2.77 -8.08
C CYS A 120 2.43 1.45 -8.28
N ARG A 121 3.54 1.44 -9.03
CA ARG A 121 4.39 0.25 -9.16
C ARG A 121 5.35 0.19 -7.97
N PRO A 122 5.73 -1.00 -7.48
CA PRO A 122 6.77 -1.11 -6.46
C PRO A 122 8.10 -0.54 -6.98
N ASN A 123 8.58 0.52 -6.34
CA ASN A 123 9.84 1.17 -6.65
C ASN A 123 10.84 0.85 -5.54
N SER A 124 12.01 0.32 -5.91
CA SER A 124 13.04 -0.04 -4.93
C SER A 124 13.98 1.14 -4.71
N PHE A 125 14.36 1.38 -3.46
CA PHE A 125 15.33 2.40 -3.07
C PHE A 125 16.23 1.85 -1.95
N ASP A 126 17.19 2.64 -1.49
CA ASP A 126 18.10 2.28 -0.39
C ASP A 126 18.83 0.93 -0.62
N GLY A 127 19.56 0.86 -1.74
CA GLY A 127 20.28 -0.36 -2.15
C GLY A 127 19.37 -1.53 -2.51
N GLY A 128 18.08 -1.29 -2.74
CA GLY A 128 17.09 -2.34 -3.03
C GLY A 128 16.52 -3.03 -1.80
N THR A 129 16.88 -2.58 -0.60
CA THR A 129 16.39 -3.15 0.66
C THR A 129 15.01 -2.66 1.04
N LYS A 130 14.55 -1.56 0.42
CA LYS A 130 13.25 -0.94 0.67
C LYS A 130 12.49 -0.76 -0.63
N ARG A 131 11.17 -0.89 -0.55
CA ARG A 131 10.25 -0.69 -1.67
C ARG A 131 9.11 0.20 -1.26
N VAL A 132 8.64 1.01 -2.20
CA VAL A 132 7.58 1.97 -1.97
C VAL A 132 6.63 2.01 -3.16
N TRP A 133 5.35 2.19 -2.91
CA TRP A 133 4.33 2.37 -3.93
C TRP A 133 3.15 3.15 -3.37
N LEU A 134 2.34 3.74 -4.25
CA LEU A 134 1.04 4.31 -3.86
C LEU A 134 -0.03 3.24 -3.84
N ASP A 135 -0.80 3.21 -2.76
CA ASP A 135 -2.05 2.46 -2.72
C ASP A 135 -3.07 3.08 -3.67
N LYS A 136 -3.64 2.24 -4.54
CA LYS A 136 -4.60 2.68 -5.56
C LYS A 136 -5.96 3.04 -4.98
N THR A 137 -6.26 2.60 -3.76
CA THR A 137 -7.52 2.94 -3.11
C THR A 137 -7.41 4.26 -2.34
N THR A 138 -6.42 4.38 -1.47
CA THR A 138 -6.27 5.56 -0.60
C THR A 138 -5.44 6.68 -1.22
N GLY A 139 -4.70 6.42 -2.31
CA GLY A 139 -3.76 7.37 -2.90
C GLY A 139 -2.53 7.65 -2.02
N LYS A 140 -2.37 6.96 -0.89
CA LYS A 140 -1.29 7.17 0.09
C LYS A 140 -0.13 6.20 -0.12
N THR A 141 1.01 6.52 0.48
CA THR A 141 2.25 5.77 0.31
C THR A 141 2.29 4.52 1.18
N CYS A 142 2.49 3.37 0.55
CA CYS A 142 2.85 2.12 1.19
C CYS A 142 4.36 1.88 1.10
N MET A 143 4.91 1.23 2.12
CA MET A 143 6.33 0.88 2.17
C MET A 143 6.53 -0.57 2.62
N LEU A 144 7.58 -1.19 2.10
CA LEU A 144 8.07 -2.50 2.51
C LEU A 144 9.58 -2.44 2.73
N ILE A 145 10.05 -2.97 3.85
CA ILE A 145 11.46 -3.01 4.25
C ILE A 145 11.85 -4.48 4.38
N SER A 146 12.82 -4.94 3.59
CA SER A 146 13.31 -6.32 3.62
C SER A 146 14.07 -6.64 4.91
N SER A 147 14.21 -7.92 5.25
CA SER A 147 15.08 -8.37 6.33
C SER A 147 16.53 -7.88 6.21
N ASN A 148 17.03 -7.65 4.99
CA ASN A 148 18.38 -7.11 4.75
C ASN A 148 18.48 -5.61 5.06
N GLY A 149 17.34 -4.90 5.11
CA GLY A 149 17.25 -3.49 5.49
C GLY A 149 16.93 -3.28 6.97
N LEU A 150 16.94 -4.35 7.78
CA LEU A 150 16.69 -4.33 9.23
C LEU A 150 17.98 -4.65 9.98
N ALA A 151 18.12 -4.08 11.17
CA ALA A 151 19.17 -4.44 12.12
C ALA A 151 18.66 -5.63 12.96
N ILE A 152 19.23 -6.82 12.73
CA ILE A 152 18.83 -8.06 13.41
C ILE A 152 20.00 -8.55 14.26
N THR A 153 19.74 -8.91 15.52
CA THR A 153 20.77 -9.40 16.44
C THR A 153 21.52 -10.61 15.85
N GLY A 154 22.83 -10.45 15.66
CA GLY A 154 23.71 -11.53 15.19
C GLY A 154 23.52 -11.94 13.74
N ILE A 155 22.86 -11.12 12.90
CA ILE A 155 22.51 -11.45 11.50
C ILE A 155 23.71 -11.84 10.61
N ASP A 156 24.89 -11.33 10.94
CA ASP A 156 26.13 -11.61 10.20
C ASP A 156 26.76 -12.96 10.60
N ASP A 157 26.33 -13.53 11.73
CA ASP A 157 26.81 -14.83 12.20
C ASP A 157 25.97 -15.97 11.60
N ARG A 158 26.61 -16.75 10.72
CA ARG A 158 26.00 -17.90 10.04
C ARG A 158 25.59 -19.04 10.96
N ARG A 159 26.06 -19.05 12.22
CA ARG A 159 25.64 -20.02 13.25
C ARG A 159 24.23 -19.72 13.76
N TYR A 160 23.82 -18.45 13.73
CA TYR A 160 22.49 -18.03 14.18
C TYR A 160 21.54 -17.83 13.00
N TRP A 161 22.03 -17.27 11.90
CA TRP A 161 21.18 -16.87 10.77
C TRP A 161 21.62 -17.45 9.45
N THR A 162 20.66 -17.67 8.56
CA THR A 162 20.91 -18.03 7.17
C THR A 162 19.95 -17.28 6.28
N ARG A 163 20.45 -16.75 5.16
CA ARG A 163 19.60 -16.12 4.15
C ARG A 163 19.08 -17.20 3.21
N ILE A 164 17.76 -17.31 3.10
CA ILE A 164 17.11 -18.33 2.27
C ILE A 164 16.51 -17.64 1.04
N PRO A 165 16.94 -18.01 -0.18
CA PRO A 165 16.27 -17.57 -1.40
C PRO A 165 14.85 -18.13 -1.46
N THR A 166 13.86 -17.28 -1.71
CA THR A 166 12.46 -17.70 -1.78
C THR A 166 11.62 -16.77 -2.65
N GLU A 167 10.82 -17.34 -3.54
CA GLU A 167 9.85 -16.61 -4.36
C GLU A 167 8.62 -16.13 -3.55
N GLU A 168 8.46 -16.60 -2.31
CA GLU A 168 7.39 -16.15 -1.40
C GLU A 168 7.67 -14.77 -0.79
N SER A 169 8.89 -14.26 -0.95
CA SER A 169 9.31 -12.92 -0.55
C SER A 169 9.28 -11.98 -1.75
N ARG A 170 8.87 -10.72 -1.52
CA ARG A 170 8.99 -9.69 -2.55
C ARG A 170 10.45 -9.33 -2.85
N PHE A 171 11.39 -9.65 -1.96
CA PHE A 171 12.82 -9.41 -2.11
C PHE A 171 13.61 -10.66 -2.52
N TYR A 172 12.91 -11.76 -2.84
CA TYR A 172 13.51 -13.05 -3.21
C TYR A 172 14.41 -13.69 -2.14
N SER A 173 14.41 -13.15 -0.91
CA SER A 173 15.29 -13.59 0.17
C SER A 173 14.67 -13.27 1.53
N VAL A 174 14.81 -14.18 2.49
CA VAL A 174 14.36 -14.03 3.88
C VAL A 174 15.48 -14.42 4.85
N ALA A 175 15.46 -13.84 6.05
CA ALA A 175 16.38 -14.23 7.13
C ALA A 175 15.76 -15.38 7.94
N TYR A 176 16.44 -16.51 8.01
CA TYR A 176 16.03 -17.68 8.78
C TYR A 176 16.90 -17.83 10.02
N LEU A 177 16.26 -17.91 11.18
CA LEU A 177 16.91 -18.14 12.46
C LEU A 177 17.08 -19.64 12.70
N GLN A 178 18.32 -20.09 12.86
CA GLN A 178 18.64 -21.43 13.32
C GLN A 178 18.35 -21.55 14.82
N GLN A 179 19.04 -20.75 15.64
CA GLN A 179 18.87 -20.75 17.09
C GLN A 179 19.42 -19.45 17.72
N ILE A 180 18.75 -18.88 18.73
CA ILE A 180 19.27 -17.76 19.54
C ILE A 180 18.64 -17.76 20.95
N TRP A 181 19.27 -17.07 21.90
CA TRP A 181 18.74 -16.89 23.26
C TRP A 181 17.90 -15.62 23.39
N TRP A 182 18.41 -14.47 22.95
CA TRP A 182 17.67 -13.20 22.90
C TRP A 182 17.58 -12.71 21.46
N LEU A 183 16.39 -12.28 21.03
CA LEU A 183 16.18 -11.73 19.70
C LEU A 183 15.75 -10.26 19.80
N GLU A 184 16.39 -9.42 18.99
CA GLU A 184 15.90 -8.11 18.60
C GLU A 184 15.99 -7.95 17.07
N VAL A 185 14.86 -7.57 16.48
CA VAL A 185 14.75 -7.12 15.09
C VAL A 185 14.35 -5.66 15.15
N TYR A 186 15.23 -4.76 14.75
CA TYR A 186 15.04 -3.32 14.78
C TYR A 186 15.05 -2.75 13.37
N GLY A 187 14.23 -1.73 13.15
CA GLY A 187 14.26 -0.94 11.93
C GLY A 187 13.96 0.52 12.21
N GLU A 188 14.54 1.37 11.37
CA GLU A 188 14.41 2.81 11.43
C GLU A 188 14.28 3.34 10.01
N ILE A 189 13.30 4.21 9.79
CA ILE A 189 13.10 4.86 8.51
C ILE A 189 12.66 6.29 8.73
N GLU A 190 13.27 7.18 7.95
CA GLU A 190 12.83 8.56 7.81
C GLU A 190 12.37 8.78 6.37
N PHE A 191 11.10 9.16 6.21
CA PHE A 191 10.45 9.23 4.92
C PHE A 191 9.33 10.28 4.88
N PRO A 192 9.12 10.99 3.75
CA PRO A 192 8.03 11.93 3.57
C PRO A 192 6.70 11.20 3.35
N PHE A 193 6.17 10.58 4.41
CA PHE A 193 4.84 9.98 4.34
C PHE A 193 3.76 11.06 4.16
N PRO A 194 2.79 10.87 3.25
CA PRO A 194 1.62 11.75 3.18
C PRO A 194 0.86 11.77 4.50
N ALA A 195 0.18 12.88 4.80
CA ALA A 195 -0.62 13.00 6.01
C ALA A 195 -1.69 11.90 6.13
N GLY A 196 -1.86 11.33 7.32
CA GLY A 196 -2.84 10.29 7.57
C GLY A 196 -2.43 9.26 8.62
N SER A 197 -3.30 8.29 8.86
CA SER A 197 -3.03 7.16 9.75
C SER A 197 -2.38 6.01 8.98
N TYR A 198 -1.41 5.36 9.61
CA TYR A 198 -0.67 4.23 9.07
C TYR A 198 -0.57 3.11 10.10
N SER A 199 -0.52 1.87 9.64
CA SER A 199 -0.25 0.68 10.44
C SER A 199 1.07 0.05 10.02
N LEU A 200 1.80 -0.49 10.99
CA LEU A 200 3.04 -1.22 10.79
C LEU A 200 2.85 -2.72 11.10
N PHE A 201 3.35 -3.57 10.21
CA PHE A 201 3.26 -5.02 10.33
C PHE A 201 4.61 -5.70 10.09
N PHE A 202 4.93 -6.71 10.88
CA PHE A 202 6.04 -7.63 10.62
C PHE A 202 5.51 -8.87 9.90
N ARG A 203 6.06 -9.18 8.72
CA ARG A 203 5.75 -10.41 8.01
C ARG A 203 6.70 -11.51 8.45
N LEU A 204 6.20 -12.43 9.25
CA LEU A 204 6.97 -13.51 9.87
C LEU A 204 6.35 -14.87 9.55
N GLN A 205 7.17 -15.91 9.57
CA GLN A 205 6.73 -17.30 9.47
C GLN A 205 7.54 -18.16 10.44
N LEU A 206 6.89 -19.10 11.13
CA LEU A 206 7.57 -20.17 11.83
C LEU A 206 7.76 -21.38 10.90
N GLY A 207 8.98 -21.91 10.86
CA GLY A 207 9.40 -23.02 10.02
C GLY A 207 10.02 -22.56 8.69
N ARG A 208 10.65 -23.52 8.00
CA ARG A 208 11.37 -23.30 6.74
C ARG A 208 10.53 -23.77 5.56
N SER A 209 10.07 -22.82 4.75
CA SER A 209 9.39 -23.12 3.48
C SER A 209 10.38 -23.65 2.44
N HIS A 210 10.00 -24.71 1.73
CA HIS A 210 10.72 -25.19 0.55
C HIS A 210 9.73 -25.76 -0.48
N LYS A 211 10.12 -25.72 -1.76
CA LYS A 211 9.35 -26.33 -2.85
C LYS A 211 9.90 -27.72 -3.14
N ARG A 212 9.04 -28.73 -3.16
CA ARG A 212 9.39 -30.09 -3.63
C ARG A 212 8.31 -30.54 -4.61
N PHE A 213 8.72 -30.91 -5.83
CA PHE A 213 7.80 -31.31 -6.91
C PHE A 213 6.65 -30.30 -7.16
N GLY A 214 6.95 -29.00 -7.12
CA GLY A 214 5.96 -27.93 -7.30
C GLY A 214 5.01 -27.71 -6.13
N ARG A 215 5.04 -28.54 -5.08
CA ARG A 215 4.25 -28.37 -3.86
C ARG A 215 5.03 -27.55 -2.83
N ARG A 216 4.34 -26.61 -2.17
CA ARG A 216 4.87 -25.87 -1.03
C ARG A 216 4.81 -26.74 0.21
N LEU A 217 5.98 -26.99 0.81
CA LEU A 217 6.11 -27.69 2.09
C LEU A 217 6.76 -26.76 3.11
N CYS A 218 6.45 -26.96 4.38
CA CYS A 218 7.12 -26.28 5.47
C CYS A 218 7.72 -27.30 6.42
N ASN A 219 9.03 -27.20 6.65
CA ASN A 219 9.68 -27.97 7.72
C ASN A 219 9.58 -27.17 9.03
N SER A 220 8.93 -27.74 10.04
CA SER A 220 8.79 -27.16 11.38
C SER A 220 9.68 -27.83 12.44
N GLU A 221 10.54 -28.79 12.08
CA GLU A 221 11.38 -29.57 13.02
C GLU A 221 12.27 -28.69 13.91
N HIS A 222 12.72 -27.54 13.39
CA HIS A 222 13.60 -26.62 14.13
C HIS A 222 12.83 -25.49 14.85
N VAL A 223 11.50 -25.48 14.81
CA VAL A 223 10.68 -24.46 15.48
C VAL A 223 10.58 -24.80 16.97
N HIS A 224 11.10 -23.93 17.83
CA HIS A 224 11.03 -24.10 19.28
C HIS A 224 11.13 -22.76 20.02
N GLY A 225 10.65 -22.71 21.27
CA GLY A 225 10.84 -21.61 22.21
C GLY A 225 9.91 -20.40 22.06
N TRP A 226 9.29 -20.20 20.89
CA TRP A 226 8.42 -19.04 20.61
C TRP A 226 7.11 -18.99 21.39
N ASP A 227 6.68 -20.12 21.93
CA ASP A 227 5.45 -20.30 22.70
C ASP A 227 5.62 -20.01 24.20
N LYS A 228 6.86 -19.95 24.71
CA LYS A 228 7.15 -19.77 26.14
C LYS A 228 6.89 -18.36 26.65
N LYS A 229 7.15 -17.33 25.84
CA LYS A 229 6.87 -15.92 26.14
C LYS A 229 6.41 -15.20 24.87
N PRO A 230 5.54 -14.18 25.00
CA PRO A 230 5.11 -13.42 23.85
C PRO A 230 6.28 -12.58 23.29
N ALA A 231 6.31 -12.45 21.96
CA ALA A 231 7.14 -11.45 21.31
C ALA A 231 6.53 -10.07 21.53
N ARG A 232 7.39 -9.08 21.80
CA ARG A 232 7.00 -7.69 22.01
C ARG A 232 7.31 -6.88 20.76
N PHE A 233 6.30 -6.23 20.22
CA PHE A 233 6.41 -5.30 19.11
C PHE A 233 6.31 -3.89 19.64
N GLN A 234 7.19 -3.01 19.19
CA GLN A 234 7.23 -1.61 19.63
C GLN A 234 7.33 -0.70 18.42
N LEU A 235 6.71 0.46 18.54
CA LEU A 235 6.70 1.52 17.55
C LEU A 235 6.93 2.84 18.26
N SER A 236 7.74 3.71 17.67
CA SER A 236 7.89 5.10 18.11
C SER A 236 8.16 6.03 16.93
N THR A 237 7.66 7.26 17.02
CA THR A 237 7.80 8.28 15.98
C THR A 237 8.54 9.52 16.49
N SER A 238 9.05 10.35 15.58
CA SER A 238 9.77 11.60 15.91
C SER A 238 8.94 12.63 16.66
N ASP A 239 7.61 12.60 16.53
CA ASP A 239 6.68 13.48 17.25
C ASP A 239 6.24 12.91 18.61
N GLY A 240 6.83 11.78 19.04
CA GLY A 240 6.65 11.23 20.37
C GLY A 240 5.54 10.19 20.51
N GLN A 241 4.83 9.82 19.44
CA GLN A 241 3.88 8.71 19.51
C GLN A 241 4.63 7.41 19.81
N LYS A 242 4.04 6.57 20.65
CA LYS A 242 4.60 5.27 21.04
C LYS A 242 3.50 4.24 21.17
N GLU A 243 3.73 3.06 20.63
CA GLU A 243 2.84 1.92 20.81
C GLU A 243 3.65 0.67 21.15
N THR A 244 3.05 -0.23 21.90
CA THR A 244 3.64 -1.52 22.23
C THR A 244 2.56 -2.59 22.25
N LYS A 245 2.82 -3.69 21.55
CA LYS A 245 1.96 -4.87 21.52
C LYS A 245 2.74 -6.11 21.88
N GLN A 246 2.03 -7.11 22.40
CA GLN A 246 2.61 -8.42 22.70
C GLN A 246 1.71 -9.50 22.13
N CYS A 247 2.30 -10.50 21.47
CA CYS A 247 1.57 -11.66 20.99
C CYS A 247 2.48 -12.88 20.89
N TYR A 248 1.86 -14.07 20.89
CA TYR A 248 2.57 -15.33 20.71
C TYR A 248 2.70 -15.67 19.23
N LEU A 249 3.85 -16.22 18.83
CA LEU A 249 4.03 -16.79 17.50
C LEU A 249 3.69 -18.29 17.59
N ARG A 250 2.54 -18.71 17.03
CA ARG A 250 2.00 -20.08 17.25
C ARG A 250 1.81 -20.91 15.99
N GLU A 251 1.58 -20.29 14.84
CA GLU A 251 1.21 -21.00 13.60
C GLU A 251 2.44 -21.27 12.72
N PRO A 252 3.04 -22.48 12.76
CA PRO A 252 4.08 -22.87 11.80
C PRO A 252 3.49 -23.04 10.40
N GLY A 253 4.34 -22.84 9.39
CA GLY A 253 3.98 -23.08 7.99
C GLY A 253 3.24 -21.95 7.29
N LYS A 254 2.83 -20.90 7.99
CA LYS A 254 2.08 -19.78 7.42
C LYS A 254 2.83 -18.45 7.57
N TRP A 255 2.76 -17.63 6.54
CA TRP A 255 3.18 -16.23 6.62
C TRP A 255 2.07 -15.41 7.29
N ILE A 256 2.42 -14.73 8.37
CA ILE A 256 1.51 -13.91 9.16
C ILE A 256 2.05 -12.49 9.24
N HIS A 257 1.15 -11.52 9.11
CA HIS A 257 1.44 -10.11 9.32
C HIS A 257 1.09 -9.75 10.76
N TYR A 258 2.11 -9.69 11.62
CA TYR A 258 1.97 -9.31 13.02
C TYR A 258 1.90 -7.80 13.14
N HIS A 259 0.78 -7.28 13.64
CA HIS A 259 0.58 -5.85 13.85
C HIS A 259 1.45 -5.34 15.00
N ALA A 260 2.28 -4.35 14.72
CA ALA A 260 3.18 -3.75 15.71
C ALA A 260 2.61 -2.47 16.33
N GLY A 261 1.79 -1.74 15.58
CA GLY A 261 1.18 -0.50 16.01
C GLY A 261 0.75 0.38 14.85
N ASP A 262 0.04 1.45 15.19
CA ASP A 262 -0.48 2.49 14.36
C ASP A 262 0.18 3.82 14.71
N PHE A 263 0.33 4.69 13.73
CA PHE A 263 0.81 6.06 13.94
C PHE A 263 0.13 7.02 12.99
N ILE A 264 0.13 8.29 13.36
CA ILE A 264 -0.46 9.37 12.56
C ILE A 264 0.66 10.25 12.03
N VAL A 265 0.58 10.61 10.75
CA VAL A 265 1.44 11.62 10.14
C VAL A 265 0.67 12.93 10.07
N PRO A 266 1.06 13.97 10.84
CA PRO A 266 0.44 15.29 10.78
C PRO A 266 0.66 15.97 9.43
N SER A 267 -0.27 16.82 9.00
CA SER A 267 -0.15 17.59 7.75
C SER A 267 1.00 18.60 7.74
N SER A 268 1.47 19.03 8.91
CA SER A 268 2.62 19.92 9.06
C SER A 268 3.97 19.22 8.95
N CYS A 269 3.99 17.88 8.94
CA CYS A 269 5.20 17.08 8.98
C CYS A 269 5.75 16.86 7.56
N LYS A 270 6.93 17.42 7.25
CA LYS A 270 7.61 17.21 5.96
C LYS A 270 8.18 15.79 5.81
N SER A 271 8.69 15.24 6.90
CA SER A 271 9.33 13.92 6.95
C SER A 271 9.04 13.29 8.31
N MET A 272 8.58 12.05 8.30
CA MET A 272 8.27 11.29 9.51
C MET A 272 9.35 10.23 9.73
N LYS A 273 9.96 10.26 10.93
CA LYS A 273 10.89 9.25 11.37
C LYS A 273 10.19 8.23 12.25
N VAL A 274 10.20 6.98 11.80
CA VAL A 274 9.54 5.84 12.46
C VAL A 274 10.61 4.83 12.86
N LYS A 275 10.65 4.50 14.16
CA LYS A 275 11.46 3.43 14.73
C LYS A 275 10.55 2.32 15.19
N PHE A 276 10.90 1.09 14.88
CA PHE A 276 10.09 -0.07 15.24
C PHE A 276 10.98 -1.25 15.60
N SER A 277 10.49 -2.11 16.47
CA SER A 277 11.21 -3.31 16.86
C SER A 277 10.28 -4.48 17.17
N MET A 278 10.82 -5.68 17.00
CA MET A 278 10.29 -6.92 17.54
C MET A 278 11.36 -7.49 18.47
N THR A 279 11.01 -7.72 19.73
CA THR A 279 11.94 -8.24 20.74
C THR A 279 11.37 -9.45 21.46
N GLN A 280 12.25 -10.39 21.76
CA GLN A 280 12.00 -11.44 22.75
C GLN A 280 13.32 -11.73 23.47
N ILE A 281 13.64 -10.85 24.41
CA ILE A 281 14.88 -10.89 25.20
C ILE A 281 14.59 -11.75 26.43
N ASP A 282 14.71 -13.05 26.27
CA ASP A 282 14.52 -14.01 27.35
C ASP A 282 15.60 -15.10 27.30
N CYS A 283 16.57 -15.02 28.20
CA CYS A 283 17.69 -15.96 28.27
C CYS A 283 17.33 -17.28 28.97
N THR A 284 16.06 -17.53 29.30
CA THR A 284 15.64 -18.80 29.95
C THR A 284 15.54 -19.97 28.98
N HIS A 285 15.48 -19.72 27.66
CA HIS A 285 15.35 -20.77 26.66
C HIS A 285 15.84 -20.30 25.28
N THR A 286 16.35 -21.25 24.50
CA THR A 286 16.66 -21.06 23.08
C THR A 286 15.39 -20.98 22.25
N LYS A 287 15.48 -20.26 21.14
CA LYS A 287 14.42 -20.06 20.16
C LYS A 287 15.00 -20.31 18.77
N GLY A 288 14.25 -20.95 17.89
CA GLY A 288 14.72 -21.29 16.54
C GLY A 288 13.58 -21.43 15.55
N GLY A 289 13.93 -21.50 14.26
CA GLY A 289 12.98 -21.73 13.19
C GLY A 289 12.12 -20.51 12.80
N LEU A 290 12.55 -19.29 13.08
CA LEU A 290 11.85 -18.07 12.67
C LEU A 290 12.35 -17.58 11.30
N CYS A 291 11.43 -17.40 10.35
CA CYS A 291 11.67 -16.64 9.13
C CYS A 291 11.20 -15.19 9.31
N VAL A 292 12.11 -14.24 9.10
CA VAL A 292 11.84 -12.80 8.99
C VAL A 292 11.93 -12.42 7.52
N ASP A 293 10.81 -11.98 6.94
CA ASP A 293 10.78 -11.53 5.54
C ASP A 293 10.91 -10.02 5.43
N SER A 294 9.93 -9.30 5.98
CA SER A 294 9.83 -7.86 5.77
C SER A 294 8.97 -7.16 6.81
N VAL A 295 9.14 -5.84 6.92
CA VAL A 295 8.25 -4.94 7.64
C VAL A 295 7.47 -4.10 6.64
N MET A 296 6.16 -4.00 6.82
CA MET A 296 5.24 -3.30 5.95
C MET A 296 4.60 -2.12 6.68
N ILE A 297 4.57 -0.96 6.03
CA ILE A 297 3.86 0.23 6.49
C ILE A 297 2.78 0.54 5.45
N VAL A 298 1.52 0.57 5.87
CA VAL A 298 0.37 0.79 4.99
C VAL A 298 -0.59 1.82 5.58
N PRO A 299 -1.25 2.63 4.74
CA PRO A 299 -2.27 3.56 5.20
C PRO A 299 -3.47 2.80 5.78
N VAL A 300 -4.00 3.30 6.89
CA VAL A 300 -5.26 2.83 7.48
C VAL A 300 -6.39 3.62 6.87
N ASP A 301 -7.29 2.90 6.20
CA ASP A 301 -8.55 3.47 5.78
C ASP A 301 -9.58 3.27 6.90
N ARG A 302 -9.98 4.36 7.57
CA ARG A 302 -10.94 4.29 8.68
C ARG A 302 -12.33 3.80 8.23
N THR A 303 -12.63 3.83 6.93
CA THR A 303 -13.87 3.25 6.38
C THR A 303 -13.88 1.71 6.39
N ARG A 304 -12.72 1.05 6.55
CA ARG A 304 -12.62 -0.42 6.65
C ARG A 304 -12.82 -0.98 8.06
N LEU A 305 -12.90 -0.13 9.08
CA LEU A 305 -13.06 -0.55 10.47
C LEU A 305 -14.47 -1.07 10.82
N GLN A 306 -15.43 -1.06 9.88
CA GLN A 306 -16.76 -1.66 10.06
C GLN A 306 -16.92 -3.06 9.43
N ARG A 307 -15.85 -3.70 8.93
CA ARG A 307 -15.93 -5.03 8.30
C ARG A 307 -14.98 -6.10 8.85
N PHE A 308 -14.56 -5.97 10.10
CA PHE A 308 -13.97 -7.07 10.86
C PHE A 308 -14.80 -7.34 12.10
#